data_AF-A0A3D2FIF8-F1
#
_entry.id   AF-A0A3D2FIF8-F1
#
_cell.length_a   1.000
_cell.length_b   1.000
_cell.length_c   1.000
_cell.angle_alpha   90.00
_cell.angle_beta   90.00
_cell.angle_gamma   90.00
#
_symmetry.space_group_name_H-M   'P 1'
#
loop_
_entity.id
_entity.type
_entity.pdbx_description
1 polymer ?
#
loop_
_entity_poly.entity_id
_entity_poly.type
_entity_poly.pdbx_seq_one_letter_code
_entity_poly.pdbx_strand_id
1 'polypeptide(L)'
;MKAESMGQRIDVASTHPKHRQEAVARTESFKSGVEASRQSLNMSIIQVSAEVSLNAGNHSMNLLFSSAIVHLNAALAPEFGDNAIQAASASGLDFSPQATAGRIVSMSTAFFGRYAESHPEKNLNTALTDFMQLIGGGIDDGFAEARQILDGLKVLEGDIASNVDKTYELVQAGLRAFVENYSRPEQAVEVTGNPAGT
;
A
#
# COMPACT_ATOMS: atom_id res chain seq x y z
N MET A 1 75.43 -73.65 -6.32
CA MET A 1 74.36 -72.64 -6.53
C MET A 1 73.46 -73.24 -7.61
N LYS A 2 72.16 -73.49 -7.45
CA LYS A 2 71.08 -72.73 -6.79
C LYS A 2 69.90 -73.70 -6.54
N ALA A 3 69.23 -73.53 -5.41
CA ALA A 3 68.18 -74.41 -4.88
C ALA A 3 66.77 -74.10 -5.42
N GLU A 4 65.90 -75.10 -5.34
CA GLU A 4 64.44 -75.07 -5.54
C GLU A 4 63.73 -74.21 -4.49
N SER A 5 62.56 -73.64 -4.82
CA SER A 5 61.57 -73.21 -3.82
C SER A 5 60.15 -73.14 -4.40
N MET A 6 59.27 -73.89 -3.74
CA MET A 6 57.81 -73.92 -3.82
C MET A 6 57.17 -72.68 -3.16
N GLY A 7 56.05 -72.20 -3.70
CA GLY A 7 55.14 -71.24 -3.03
C GLY A 7 53.85 -71.09 -3.85
N GLN A 8 52.82 -71.90 -3.59
CA GLN A 8 51.70 -71.67 -2.67
C GLN A 8 50.63 -70.72 -3.23
N ARG A 9 49.48 -71.33 -3.54
CA ARG A 9 48.23 -70.71 -3.94
C ARG A 9 47.68 -69.81 -2.83
N ILE A 10 47.15 -68.66 -3.22
CA ILE A 10 46.26 -67.86 -2.36
C ILE A 10 44.96 -67.67 -3.13
N ASP A 11 43.94 -68.42 -2.72
CA ASP A 11 42.56 -68.19 -3.11
C ASP A 11 42.09 -66.88 -2.44
N VAL A 12 41.87 -65.84 -3.25
CA VAL A 12 41.25 -64.60 -2.78
C VAL A 12 39.74 -64.81 -2.73
N ALA A 13 39.24 -64.95 -1.52
CA ALA A 13 37.83 -65.02 -1.19
C ALA A 13 37.06 -63.79 -1.67
N SER A 14 35.86 -64.05 -2.17
CA SER A 14 34.78 -63.12 -2.50
C SER A 14 34.59 -62.00 -1.47
N THR A 15 34.57 -60.74 -1.93
CA THR A 15 33.91 -59.65 -1.20
C THR A 15 32.81 -59.03 -2.07
N HIS A 16 31.60 -59.11 -1.53
CA HIS A 16 30.34 -58.57 -2.05
C HIS A 16 30.40 -57.05 -2.30
N PRO A 17 29.78 -56.52 -3.37
CA PRO A 17 29.67 -55.08 -3.62
C PRO A 17 28.45 -54.44 -2.93
N LYS A 18 28.20 -54.71 -1.63
CA LYS A 18 27.03 -54.15 -0.92
C LYS A 18 27.28 -52.84 -0.16
N HIS A 19 28.53 -52.49 0.16
CA HIS A 19 28.82 -51.30 0.98
C HIS A 19 29.00 -49.98 0.21
N ARG A 20 29.11 -50.00 -1.13
CA ARG A 20 29.30 -48.77 -1.91
C ARG A 20 27.97 -48.05 -2.19
N GLN A 21 26.86 -48.76 -2.35
CA GLN A 21 25.56 -48.14 -2.66
C GLN A 21 24.90 -47.43 -1.46
N GLU A 22 25.12 -47.91 -0.23
CA GLU A 22 24.55 -47.28 0.98
C GLU A 22 25.20 -45.94 1.34
N ALA A 23 26.49 -45.78 1.06
CA ALA A 23 27.22 -44.53 1.33
C ALA A 23 26.77 -43.39 0.41
N VAL A 24 26.59 -43.65 -0.89
CA VAL A 24 26.05 -42.65 -1.84
C VAL A 24 24.58 -42.33 -1.54
N ALA A 25 23.75 -43.32 -1.21
CA ALA A 25 22.34 -43.08 -0.86
C ALA A 25 22.17 -42.23 0.41
N ARG A 26 23.02 -42.41 1.44
CA ARG A 26 23.05 -41.53 2.62
C ARG A 26 23.49 -40.11 2.26
N THR A 27 24.54 -39.94 1.46
CA THR A 27 25.01 -38.60 1.09
C THR A 27 24.00 -37.83 0.22
N GLU A 28 23.29 -38.51 -0.67
CA GLU A 28 22.22 -37.93 -1.49
C GLU A 28 20.98 -37.55 -0.64
N SER A 29 20.58 -38.40 0.31
CA SER A 29 19.48 -38.12 1.25
C SER A 29 19.77 -36.96 2.22
N PHE A 30 21.02 -36.81 2.65
CA PHE A 30 21.43 -35.66 3.48
C PHE A 30 21.50 -34.36 2.68
N LYS A 31 21.95 -34.41 1.41
CA LYS A 31 21.93 -33.24 0.51
C LYS A 31 20.51 -32.78 0.22
N SER A 32 19.58 -33.70 -0.07
CA SER A 32 18.18 -33.34 -0.34
C SER A 32 17.47 -32.75 0.88
N GLY A 33 17.76 -33.23 2.09
CA GLY A 33 17.23 -32.65 3.34
C GLY A 33 17.74 -31.24 3.63
N VAL A 34 19.02 -30.97 3.33
CA VAL A 34 19.62 -29.63 3.48
C VAL A 34 19.09 -28.67 2.41
N GLU A 35 18.88 -29.13 1.18
CA GLU A 35 18.28 -28.32 0.11
C GLU A 35 16.81 -27.99 0.37
N ALA A 36 16.02 -28.96 0.83
CA ALA A 36 14.64 -28.73 1.26
C ALA A 36 14.57 -27.73 2.43
N SER A 37 15.49 -27.85 3.39
CA SER A 37 15.60 -26.93 4.52
C SER A 37 16.05 -25.52 4.10
N ARG A 38 16.91 -25.40 3.09
CA ARG A 38 17.29 -24.10 2.50
C ARG A 38 16.14 -23.47 1.72
N GLN A 39 15.38 -24.26 0.97
CA GLN A 39 14.21 -23.78 0.23
C GLN A 39 13.12 -23.27 1.17
N SER A 40 12.84 -23.97 2.27
CA SER A 40 11.88 -23.49 3.27
C SER A 40 12.33 -22.20 3.94
N LEU A 41 13.61 -22.10 4.32
CA LEU A 41 14.19 -20.87 4.86
C LEU A 41 14.10 -19.70 3.87
N ASN A 42 14.42 -19.92 2.60
CA ASN A 42 14.31 -18.90 1.55
C ASN A 42 12.86 -18.41 1.41
N MET A 43 11.88 -19.31 1.45
CA MET A 43 10.46 -18.95 1.40
C MET A 43 10.01 -18.16 2.63
N SER A 44 10.43 -18.57 3.84
CA SER A 44 10.12 -17.84 5.07
C SER A 44 10.75 -16.45 5.11
N ILE A 45 11.98 -16.31 4.58
CA ILE A 45 12.64 -15.00 4.46
C ILE A 45 11.85 -14.10 3.49
N ILE A 46 11.45 -14.60 2.33
CA ILE A 46 10.64 -13.82 1.36
C ILE A 46 9.32 -13.39 1.99
N GLN A 47 8.63 -14.28 2.72
CA GLN A 47 7.36 -13.97 3.39
C GLN A 47 7.53 -12.89 4.46
N VAL A 48 8.51 -13.04 5.35
CA VAL A 48 8.79 -12.05 6.40
C VAL A 48 9.21 -10.72 5.79
N SER A 49 10.05 -10.72 4.75
CA SER A 49 10.42 -9.49 4.04
C SER A 49 9.22 -8.82 3.39
N ALA A 50 8.30 -9.58 2.78
CA ALA A 50 7.08 -9.03 2.20
C ALA A 50 6.16 -8.44 3.28
N GLU A 51 5.97 -9.12 4.41
CA GLU A 51 5.17 -8.60 5.53
C GLU A 51 5.76 -7.31 6.13
N VAL A 52 7.08 -7.25 6.30
CA VAL A 52 7.77 -6.05 6.80
C VAL A 52 7.63 -4.89 5.81
N SER A 53 7.84 -5.14 4.51
CA SER A 53 7.66 -4.12 3.47
C SER A 53 6.21 -3.62 3.37
N LEU A 54 5.23 -4.52 3.45
CA LEU A 54 3.80 -4.16 3.45
C LEU A 54 3.43 -3.34 4.69
N ASN A 55 3.92 -3.72 5.86
CA ASN A 55 3.70 -2.98 7.09
C ASN A 55 4.35 -1.59 7.06
N ALA A 56 5.57 -1.47 6.52
CA ALA A 56 6.25 -0.19 6.35
C ALA A 56 5.51 0.73 5.35
N GLY A 57 5.04 0.16 4.24
CA GLY A 57 4.18 0.86 3.28
C GLY A 57 2.89 1.35 3.92
N ASN A 58 2.15 0.47 4.58
CA ASN A 58 0.90 0.82 5.28
C ASN A 58 1.12 1.86 6.37
N HIS A 59 2.21 1.78 7.13
CA HIS A 59 2.53 2.78 8.14
C HIS A 59 2.81 4.15 7.51
N SER A 60 3.54 4.18 6.40
CA SER A 60 3.86 5.41 5.68
C SER A 60 2.59 6.08 5.11
N MET A 61 1.70 5.27 4.53
CA MET A 61 0.43 5.74 4.00
C MET A 61 -0.55 6.16 5.10
N ASN A 62 -0.52 5.52 6.27
CA ASN A 62 -1.28 5.95 7.44
C ASN A 62 -0.77 7.29 8.00
N LEU A 63 0.56 7.50 8.02
CA LEU A 63 1.13 8.79 8.40
C LEU A 63 0.67 9.89 7.44
N LEU A 64 0.72 9.62 6.13
CA LEU A 64 0.20 10.52 5.10
C LEU A 64 -1.26 10.88 5.36
N PHE A 65 -2.11 9.86 5.56
CA PHE A 65 -3.52 10.07 5.85
C PHE A 65 -3.72 10.89 7.14
N SER A 66 -2.97 10.58 8.19
CA SER A 66 -3.07 11.29 9.47
C SER A 66 -2.68 12.76 9.35
N SER A 67 -1.57 13.07 8.68
CA SER A 67 -1.14 14.46 8.46
C SER A 67 -2.16 15.23 7.63
N ALA A 68 -2.69 14.63 6.55
CA ALA A 68 -3.77 15.25 5.77
C ALA A 68 -5.01 15.57 6.63
N ILE A 69 -5.42 14.68 7.54
CA ILE A 69 -6.56 14.93 8.44
C ILE A 69 -6.24 16.02 9.48
N VAL A 70 -5.02 16.06 10.01
CA VAL A 70 -4.60 17.12 10.95
C VAL A 70 -4.67 18.49 10.30
N HIS A 71 -4.09 18.65 9.10
CA HIS A 71 -4.09 19.94 8.40
C HIS A 71 -5.46 20.31 7.84
N LEU A 72 -6.25 19.34 7.39
CA LEU A 72 -7.66 19.58 7.07
C LEU A 72 -8.45 20.10 8.27
N ASN A 73 -8.27 19.51 9.46
CA ASN A 73 -8.90 20.00 10.67
C ASN A 73 -8.45 21.41 11.05
N ALA A 74 -7.16 21.71 10.88
CA ALA A 74 -6.64 23.07 11.12
C ALA A 74 -7.25 24.08 10.14
N ALA A 75 -7.37 23.74 8.86
CA ALA A 75 -7.99 24.57 7.85
C ALA A 75 -9.50 24.76 8.09
N LEU A 76 -10.21 23.72 8.54
CA LEU A 76 -11.64 23.74 8.77
C LEU A 76 -12.04 24.34 10.13
N ALA A 77 -11.11 24.45 11.09
CA ALA A 77 -11.38 24.91 12.44
C ALA A 77 -12.08 26.29 12.53
N PRO A 78 -11.74 27.31 11.72
CA PRO A 78 -12.43 28.60 11.75
C PRO A 78 -13.93 28.51 11.43
N GLU A 79 -14.33 27.54 10.60
CA GLU A 79 -15.71 27.38 10.11
C GLU A 79 -16.50 26.35 10.92
N PHE A 80 -15.84 25.26 11.34
CA PHE A 80 -16.50 24.07 11.90
C PHE A 80 -16.06 23.69 13.31
N GLY A 81 -15.09 24.41 13.87
CA GLY A 81 -14.47 24.10 15.16
C GLY A 81 -13.40 23.01 15.06
N ASP A 82 -12.69 22.83 16.17
CA ASP A 82 -11.57 21.89 16.24
C ASP A 82 -12.01 20.44 16.00
N ASN A 83 -11.17 19.68 15.29
CA ASN A 83 -11.36 18.24 15.04
C ASN A 83 -12.71 17.89 14.38
N ALA A 84 -13.19 18.75 13.48
CA ALA A 84 -14.40 18.52 12.69
C ALA A 84 -14.37 17.18 11.94
N ILE A 85 -13.21 16.79 11.42
CA ILE A 85 -12.94 15.51 10.76
C ILE A 85 -12.31 14.55 11.76
N GLN A 86 -13.00 13.44 12.03
CA GLN A 86 -12.48 12.36 12.87
C GLN A 86 -11.93 11.22 12.01
N ALA A 87 -10.64 10.92 12.15
CA ALA A 87 -10.04 9.77 11.50
C ALA A 87 -10.51 8.46 12.16
N ALA A 88 -10.88 7.47 11.34
CA ALA A 88 -11.16 6.13 11.83
C ALA A 88 -9.86 5.45 12.33
N SER A 89 -9.99 4.55 13.32
CA SER A 89 -8.87 3.74 13.80
C SER A 89 -8.23 2.96 12.65
N ALA A 90 -6.90 3.00 12.56
CA ALA A 90 -6.12 2.50 11.41
C ALA A 90 -6.15 0.97 11.24
N SER A 91 -6.56 0.21 12.26
CA SER A 91 -6.56 -1.24 12.21
C SER A 91 -7.50 -1.79 11.14
N GLY A 92 -6.95 -2.48 10.14
CA GLY A 92 -7.72 -3.12 9.07
C GLY A 92 -8.18 -2.18 7.96
N LEU A 93 -7.70 -0.92 7.92
CA LEU A 93 -7.97 -0.02 6.81
C LEU A 93 -7.08 -0.35 5.60
N ASP A 94 -7.69 -0.27 4.40
CA ASP A 94 -6.94 -0.22 3.16
C ASP A 94 -6.25 1.15 3.04
N PHE A 95 -4.92 1.09 2.88
CA PHE A 95 -4.01 2.21 2.70
C PHE A 95 -3.40 2.26 1.29
N SER A 96 -4.01 1.56 0.33
CA SER A 96 -3.74 1.79 -1.09
C SER A 96 -3.93 3.28 -1.44
N PRO A 97 -3.21 3.80 -2.45
CA PRO A 97 -3.36 5.19 -2.87
C PRO A 97 -4.81 5.59 -3.17
N GLN A 98 -5.56 4.69 -3.80
CA GLN A 98 -6.96 4.89 -4.18
C GLN A 98 -7.89 4.97 -2.96
N ALA A 99 -7.76 4.03 -2.02
CA ALA A 99 -8.59 4.03 -0.82
C ALA A 99 -8.28 5.24 0.07
N THR A 100 -7.00 5.58 0.20
CA THR A 100 -6.54 6.74 0.98
C THR A 100 -7.04 8.05 0.35
N ALA A 101 -6.84 8.23 -0.95
CA ALA A 101 -7.30 9.42 -1.66
C ALA A 101 -8.82 9.57 -1.60
N GLY A 102 -9.56 8.49 -1.86
CA GLY A 102 -11.02 8.48 -1.79
C GLY A 102 -11.53 8.87 -0.40
N ARG A 103 -10.86 8.42 0.67
CA ARG A 103 -11.19 8.79 2.04
C ARG A 103 -10.95 10.28 2.31
N ILE A 104 -9.79 10.81 1.91
CA ILE A 104 -9.46 12.25 2.06
C ILE A 104 -10.48 13.11 1.32
N VAL A 105 -10.78 12.81 0.06
CA VAL A 105 -11.75 13.56 -0.76
C VAL A 105 -13.15 13.49 -0.16
N SER A 106 -13.61 12.29 0.21
CA SER A 106 -14.94 12.11 0.81
C SER A 106 -15.10 12.90 2.11
N MET A 107 -14.12 12.80 3.01
CA MET A 107 -14.19 13.46 4.32
C MET A 107 -14.08 14.98 4.21
N SER A 108 -13.19 15.50 3.35
CA SER A 108 -13.01 16.94 3.18
C SER A 108 -14.20 17.62 2.51
N THR A 109 -14.75 17.01 1.45
CA THR A 109 -15.85 17.61 0.67
C THR A 109 -17.21 17.52 1.35
N ALA A 110 -17.38 16.63 2.34
CA ALA A 110 -18.64 16.47 3.09
C ALA A 110 -19.11 17.75 3.80
N PHE A 111 -18.22 18.71 4.05
CA PHE A 111 -18.55 19.96 4.75
C PHE A 111 -19.11 21.04 3.83
N PHE A 112 -19.05 20.87 2.51
CA PHE A 112 -19.39 21.96 1.59
C PHE A 112 -20.83 22.44 1.73
N GLY A 113 -21.80 21.52 1.90
CA GLY A 113 -23.20 21.91 2.07
C GLY A 113 -23.40 22.86 3.26
N ARG A 114 -22.76 22.54 4.40
CA ARG A 114 -22.81 23.38 5.60
C ARG A 114 -22.06 24.70 5.42
N TYR A 115 -20.94 24.68 4.70
CA TYR A 115 -20.20 25.90 4.35
C TYR A 115 -21.07 26.86 3.53
N ALA A 116 -21.77 26.36 2.51
CA ALA A 116 -22.65 27.17 1.68
C ALA A 116 -23.83 27.75 2.50
N GLU A 117 -24.39 26.96 3.42
CA GLU A 117 -25.46 27.41 4.34
C GLU A 117 -25.00 28.51 5.30
N SER A 118 -23.76 28.46 5.79
CA SER A 118 -23.20 29.49 6.69
C SER A 118 -22.74 30.76 5.97
N HIS A 119 -22.69 30.75 4.63
CA HIS A 119 -22.32 31.89 3.79
C HIS A 119 -23.42 32.30 2.79
N PRO A 120 -24.63 32.66 3.25
CA PRO A 120 -25.75 33.00 2.36
C PRO A 120 -25.51 34.26 1.53
N GLU A 121 -24.51 35.07 1.89
CA GLU A 121 -24.06 36.23 1.11
C GLU A 121 -23.30 35.85 -0.17
N LYS A 122 -22.78 34.62 -0.26
CA LYS A 122 -22.04 34.12 -1.41
C LYS A 122 -22.99 33.38 -2.36
N ASN A 123 -22.80 33.56 -3.66
CA ASN A 123 -23.41 32.64 -4.62
C ASN A 123 -22.69 31.28 -4.55
N LEU A 124 -23.36 30.22 -5.04
CA LEU A 124 -22.89 28.85 -4.91
C LEU A 124 -21.49 28.63 -5.51
N ASN A 125 -21.18 29.24 -6.66
CA ASN A 125 -19.88 29.07 -7.32
C ASN A 125 -18.74 29.74 -6.54
N THR A 126 -19.01 30.92 -5.96
CA THR A 126 -18.06 31.61 -5.09
C THR A 126 -17.84 30.79 -3.81
N ALA A 127 -18.92 30.31 -3.17
CA ALA A 127 -18.81 29.46 -1.99
C ALA A 127 -18.01 28.17 -2.28
N LEU A 128 -18.26 27.52 -3.43
CA LEU A 128 -17.53 26.34 -3.87
C LEU A 128 -16.05 26.63 -4.07
N THR A 129 -15.72 27.72 -4.75
CA THR A 129 -14.32 28.11 -5.01
C THR A 129 -13.57 28.37 -3.71
N ASP A 130 -14.15 29.17 -2.82
CA ASP A 130 -13.54 29.52 -1.53
C ASP A 130 -13.35 28.27 -0.66
N PHE A 131 -14.36 27.40 -0.63
CA PHE A 131 -14.29 26.15 0.14
C PHE A 131 -13.23 25.18 -0.41
N MET A 132 -13.11 25.07 -1.74
CA MET A 132 -12.08 24.24 -2.36
C MET A 132 -10.67 24.78 -2.10
N GLN A 133 -10.49 26.10 -2.07
CA GLN A 133 -9.21 26.70 -1.68
C GLN A 133 -8.88 26.40 -0.22
N LEU A 134 -9.87 26.48 0.67
CA LEU A 134 -9.70 26.19 2.08
C LEU A 134 -9.23 24.75 2.33
N ILE A 135 -9.97 23.76 1.82
CA ILE A 135 -9.59 22.35 2.02
C ILE A 135 -8.36 21.97 1.20
N GLY A 136 -8.18 22.57 0.03
CA GLY A 136 -7.01 22.35 -0.83
C GLY A 136 -5.72 22.76 -0.14
N GLY A 137 -5.70 23.92 0.53
CA GLY A 137 -4.55 24.36 1.32
C GLY A 137 -4.19 23.37 2.44
N GLY A 138 -5.18 22.94 3.23
CA GLY A 138 -4.94 21.94 4.28
C GLY A 138 -4.46 20.58 3.74
N ILE A 139 -4.95 20.16 2.58
CA ILE A 139 -4.48 18.93 1.92
C ILE A 139 -3.04 19.11 1.45
N ASP A 140 -2.72 20.21 0.77
CA ASP A 140 -1.37 20.48 0.26
C ASP A 140 -0.35 20.51 1.40
N ASP A 141 -0.66 21.19 2.51
CA ASP A 141 0.19 21.26 3.69
C ASP A 141 0.40 19.88 4.34
N GLY A 142 -0.67 19.09 4.48
CA GLY A 142 -0.57 17.74 5.05
C GLY A 142 0.23 16.77 4.18
N PHE A 143 0.12 16.85 2.86
CA PHE A 143 0.94 16.05 1.95
C PHE A 143 2.42 16.47 2.01
N ALA A 144 2.69 17.78 2.06
CA ALA A 144 4.05 18.31 2.16
C ALA A 144 4.72 17.87 3.47
N GLU A 145 4.04 18.01 4.61
CA GLU A 145 4.55 17.59 5.92
C GLU A 145 4.78 16.08 5.97
N ALA A 146 3.82 15.27 5.52
CA ALA A 146 3.98 13.83 5.47
C ALA A 146 5.20 13.41 4.64
N ARG A 147 5.40 14.00 3.45
CA ARG A 147 6.61 13.77 2.65
C ARG A 147 7.88 14.11 3.42
N GLN A 148 7.91 15.27 4.08
CA GLN A 148 9.07 15.72 4.84
C GLN A 148 9.38 14.74 5.98
N ILE A 149 8.37 14.24 6.70
CA ILE A 149 8.57 13.27 7.78
C ILE A 149 9.09 11.95 7.19
N LEU A 150 8.48 11.42 6.14
CA LEU A 150 8.89 10.17 5.50
C LEU A 150 10.33 10.25 4.94
N ASP A 151 10.73 11.39 4.38
CA ASP A 151 12.12 11.63 3.94
C ASP A 151 13.08 11.74 5.14
N GLY A 152 12.68 12.41 6.21
CA GLY A 152 13.44 12.50 7.45
C GLY A 152 13.68 11.12 8.09
N LEU A 153 12.69 10.23 7.99
CA LEU A 153 12.76 8.83 8.41
C LEU A 153 13.52 7.93 7.42
N LYS A 154 13.92 8.45 6.26
CA LYS A 154 14.62 7.71 5.18
C LYS A 154 13.83 6.50 4.66
N VAL A 155 12.50 6.62 4.65
CA VAL A 155 11.59 5.59 4.11
C VAL A 155 10.89 6.03 2.82
N LEU A 156 11.02 7.31 2.43
CA LEU A 156 10.43 7.86 1.21
C LEU A 156 11.20 7.41 -0.05
N GLU A 157 11.10 6.13 -0.38
CA GLU A 157 11.78 5.53 -1.53
C GLU A 157 10.87 4.53 -2.26
N GLY A 158 11.18 4.24 -3.52
CA GLY A 158 10.51 3.22 -4.33
C GLY A 158 8.98 3.36 -4.35
N ASP A 159 8.29 2.28 -3.95
CA ASP A 159 6.83 2.21 -3.93
C ASP A 159 6.21 3.20 -2.94
N ILE A 160 6.88 3.55 -1.83
CA ILE A 160 6.34 4.51 -0.85
C ILE A 160 6.27 5.90 -1.47
N ALA A 161 7.37 6.37 -2.08
CA ALA A 161 7.39 7.66 -2.77
C ALA A 161 6.33 7.70 -3.89
N SER A 162 6.29 6.65 -4.71
CA SER A 162 5.33 6.54 -5.82
C SER A 162 3.88 6.52 -5.33
N ASN A 163 3.59 5.84 -4.23
CA ASN A 163 2.25 5.77 -3.64
C ASN A 163 1.81 7.10 -3.03
N VAL A 164 2.71 7.82 -2.37
CA VAL A 164 2.43 9.17 -1.84
C VAL A 164 2.08 10.12 -2.99
N ASP A 165 2.92 10.18 -4.02
CA ASP A 165 2.69 11.02 -5.19
C ASP A 165 1.38 10.63 -5.90
N LYS A 166 1.13 9.31 -6.04
CA LYS A 166 -0.10 8.83 -6.66
C LYS A 166 -1.35 9.19 -5.87
N THR A 167 -1.28 9.13 -4.55
CA THR A 167 -2.39 9.51 -3.66
C THR A 167 -2.69 10.99 -3.83
N TYR A 168 -1.66 11.84 -3.91
CA TYR A 168 -1.83 13.27 -4.11
C TYR A 168 -2.55 13.56 -5.44
N GLU A 169 -2.07 12.96 -6.54
CA GLU A 169 -2.71 13.09 -7.85
C GLU A 169 -4.20 12.71 -7.82
N LEU A 170 -4.52 11.60 -7.15
CA LEU A 170 -5.89 11.10 -7.03
C LEU A 170 -6.76 12.01 -6.16
N VAL A 171 -6.22 12.59 -5.09
CA VAL A 171 -6.93 13.59 -4.28
C VAL A 171 -7.23 14.81 -5.12
N GLN A 172 -6.23 15.38 -5.81
CA GLN A 172 -6.44 16.55 -6.66
C GLN A 172 -7.42 16.26 -7.80
N ALA A 173 -7.41 15.06 -8.38
CA ALA A 173 -8.40 14.63 -9.35
C ALA A 173 -9.81 14.52 -8.74
N GLY A 174 -9.94 13.97 -7.54
CA GLY A 174 -11.22 13.88 -6.83
C GLY A 174 -11.82 15.24 -6.48
N LEU A 175 -10.98 16.20 -6.05
CA LEU A 175 -11.43 17.57 -5.78
C LEU A 175 -11.90 18.28 -7.06
N ARG A 176 -11.17 18.13 -8.18
CA ARG A 176 -11.63 18.65 -9.48
C ARG A 176 -12.96 18.05 -9.90
N ALA A 177 -13.10 16.72 -9.79
CA ALA A 177 -14.34 16.03 -10.12
C ALA A 177 -15.51 16.48 -9.23
N PHE A 178 -15.25 16.77 -7.94
CA PHE A 178 -16.24 17.34 -7.05
C PHE A 178 -16.74 18.71 -7.55
N VAL A 179 -15.82 19.61 -7.92
CA VAL A 179 -16.17 20.92 -8.47
C VAL A 179 -16.98 20.82 -9.77
N GLU A 180 -16.55 19.95 -10.69
CA GLU A 180 -17.24 19.72 -11.96
C GLU A 180 -18.67 19.20 -11.74
N ASN A 181 -18.85 18.25 -10.83
CA ASN A 181 -20.17 17.70 -10.49
C ASN A 181 -21.07 18.73 -9.81
N TYR A 182 -20.52 19.58 -8.94
CA TYR A 182 -21.30 20.61 -8.24
C TYR A 182 -21.68 21.79 -9.14
N SER A 183 -20.84 22.10 -10.12
CA SER A 183 -21.07 23.17 -11.11
C SER A 183 -22.03 22.76 -12.22
N ARG A 184 -22.43 21.49 -12.29
CA ARG A 184 -23.37 20.95 -13.26
C ARG A 184 -24.72 20.72 -12.59
N PRO A 185 -25.56 21.76 -12.41
CA PRO A 185 -26.93 21.51 -12.03
C PRO A 185 -27.61 20.75 -13.18
N GLU A 186 -28.02 19.51 -12.91
CA GLU A 186 -29.17 18.90 -13.60
C GLU A 186 -29.02 18.64 -15.11
N GLN A 187 -28.21 17.65 -15.51
CA GLN A 187 -28.36 16.97 -16.82
C GLN A 187 -28.65 15.46 -16.66
N ALA A 188 -29.42 15.08 -15.62
CA ALA A 188 -29.86 13.70 -15.41
C ALA A 188 -31.39 13.55 -15.33
N VAL A 189 -32.16 14.62 -15.53
CA VAL A 189 -33.63 14.57 -15.58
C VAL A 189 -34.13 14.97 -16.96
N GLU A 190 -33.62 14.34 -18.02
CA GLU A 190 -34.25 14.50 -19.35
C GLU A 190 -33.99 13.32 -20.30
N VAL A 191 -34.26 12.07 -19.89
CA VAL A 191 -34.52 10.96 -20.86
C VAL A 191 -35.52 9.95 -20.28
N THR A 192 -36.78 10.34 -20.09
CA THR A 192 -37.94 9.42 -20.22
C THR A 192 -39.21 10.20 -20.58
N GLY A 193 -39.11 11.17 -21.49
CA GLY A 193 -40.28 11.58 -22.28
C GLY A 193 -40.56 10.49 -23.31
N ASN A 194 -41.45 9.55 -23.00
CA ASN A 194 -41.91 8.53 -23.96
C ASN A 194 -42.80 9.22 -25.02
N PRO A 195 -42.44 9.24 -26.31
CA PRO A 195 -43.35 9.63 -27.37
C PRO A 195 -44.00 8.35 -27.91
N ALA A 196 -45.10 7.94 -27.30
CA ALA A 196 -45.96 6.91 -27.89
C ALA A 196 -47.30 7.55 -28.25
N GLY A 197 -47.36 8.06 -29.47
CA GLY A 197 -48.62 8.21 -30.16
C GLY A 197 -49.14 6.84 -30.60
N THR A 198 -50.44 6.61 -30.39
CA THR A 198 -51.40 6.05 -31.35
C THR A 198 -52.77 6.49 -30.90
#